data_AF-A0A1L4DGE5-F1
#
_entry.id   AF-A0A1L4DGE5-F1
#
_cell.length_a   1.000
_cell.length_b   1.000
_cell.length_c   1.000
_cell.angle_alpha   90.00
_cell.angle_beta   90.00
_cell.angle_gamma   90.00
#
_symmetry.space_group_name_H-M   'P 1'
#
loop_
_entity.id
_entity.type
_entity.pdbx_description
1 polymer ?
#
loop_
_entity_poly.entity_id
_entity_poly.type
_entity_poly.pdbx_seq_one_letter_code
_entity_poly.pdbx_strand_id
1 'polypeptide(L)'
;MRKNLFLHIILILGLTSCNLNSKLPNNTEQKKHNEIKEIANNIQEKQKTLSKNSKKQEYDNLIIPISPEIPLLPHNNGADIPNNTLIENNQKKEIKKEDLIPYTNEEKEADQTIKRVESIITNYGGFSKLAEDINNIKKRYVSINSDFQDVREKIYNELTTLKKNYSINKTKIKELTQLQNNLKIDLELEALINKINIATQEIESAAVFFNKAQESLKESIIKRLKNKNRVSYEASQLSRKSKIEAEDVLNKFESHGYKKVAAMAKSKEIEKLIKNAKTVLTNLNK
;
A
#
# COMPACT_ATOMS: atom_id res chain seq x y z
N MET A 1 -17.55 10.70 4.59
CA MET A 1 -17.22 11.55 3.41
C MET A 1 -15.87 12.26 3.48
N ARG A 2 -15.39 12.79 4.63
CA ARG A 2 -14.08 13.49 4.72
C ARG A 2 -12.83 12.66 4.33
N LYS A 3 -12.85 11.34 4.53
CA LYS A 3 -11.72 10.44 4.17
C LYS A 3 -11.50 10.32 2.64
N ASN A 4 -12.56 10.41 1.83
CA ASN A 4 -12.47 10.29 0.36
C ASN A 4 -11.84 11.50 -0.31
N LEU A 5 -12.08 12.72 0.21
CA LEU A 5 -11.47 13.93 -0.32
C LEU A 5 -9.95 13.92 -0.12
N PHE A 6 -9.53 13.41 1.03
CA PHE A 6 -8.13 13.30 1.41
C PHE A 6 -7.37 12.31 0.52
N LEU A 7 -7.99 11.16 0.25
CA LEU A 7 -7.48 10.14 -0.66
C LEU A 7 -7.30 10.70 -2.08
N HIS A 8 -8.29 11.45 -2.58
CA HIS A 8 -8.20 12.13 -3.88
C HIS A 8 -7.09 13.19 -3.91
N ILE A 9 -6.97 14.03 -2.89
CA ILE A 9 -5.94 15.08 -2.86
C ILE A 9 -4.53 14.49 -2.83
N ILE A 10 -4.28 13.46 -2.01
CA ILE A 10 -2.98 12.78 -1.93
C ILE A 10 -2.62 12.10 -3.26
N LEU A 11 -3.58 11.41 -3.88
CA LEU A 11 -3.35 10.70 -5.13
C LEU A 11 -3.19 11.66 -6.33
N ILE A 12 -3.93 12.79 -6.38
CA ILE A 12 -3.78 13.84 -7.41
C ILE A 12 -2.43 14.57 -7.29
N LEU A 13 -1.98 14.88 -6.07
CA LEU A 13 -0.64 15.46 -5.82
C LEU A 13 0.49 14.51 -6.25
N GLY A 14 0.26 13.20 -6.15
CA GLY A 14 1.19 12.16 -6.62
C GLY A 14 1.30 12.02 -8.14
N LEU A 15 0.37 12.57 -8.92
CA LEU A 15 0.39 12.53 -10.40
C LEU A 15 1.00 13.81 -11.02
N THR A 16 0.64 14.98 -10.48
CA THR A 16 1.13 16.28 -10.99
C THR A 16 2.64 16.48 -10.78
N SER A 17 3.27 15.64 -9.96
CA SER A 17 4.71 15.68 -9.71
C SER A 17 5.53 14.76 -10.62
N CYS A 18 4.89 13.87 -11.39
CA CYS A 18 5.52 12.98 -12.37
C CYS A 18 5.65 13.57 -13.78
N ASN A 19 5.05 14.74 -14.07
CA ASN A 19 5.15 15.40 -15.36
C ASN A 19 5.80 16.80 -15.22
N LEU A 20 7.13 16.83 -15.03
CA LEU A 20 7.93 18.06 -15.07
C LEU A 20 8.86 18.03 -16.29
N ASN A 21 8.29 17.82 -17.47
CA ASN A 21 8.86 18.27 -18.72
C ASN A 21 7.97 19.40 -19.28
N SER A 22 7.94 20.54 -18.60
CA SER A 22 7.57 21.80 -19.25
C SER A 22 8.25 22.96 -18.54
N LYS A 23 8.82 23.85 -19.37
CA LYS A 23 9.55 25.07 -19.00
C LYS A 23 8.65 26.08 -18.27
N LEU A 24 9.29 26.89 -17.40
CA LEU A 24 8.92 28.21 -16.83
C LEU A 24 8.11 28.27 -15.51
N PRO A 25 8.21 29.39 -14.74
CA PRO A 25 9.38 30.16 -14.32
C PRO A 25 9.57 30.15 -12.78
N ASN A 26 10.76 30.56 -12.35
CA ASN A 26 11.18 30.68 -10.95
C ASN A 26 10.16 31.45 -10.08
N ASN A 27 9.84 30.87 -8.91
CA ASN A 27 9.38 31.49 -7.64
C ASN A 27 8.21 30.75 -6.93
N THR A 28 7.66 29.68 -7.50
CA THR A 28 6.55 28.91 -6.89
C THR A 28 6.96 27.62 -6.16
N GLU A 29 8.19 27.14 -6.32
CA GLU A 29 8.64 25.87 -5.71
C GLU A 29 8.76 25.92 -4.19
N GLN A 30 9.18 27.05 -3.61
CA GLN A 30 9.29 27.20 -2.15
C GLN A 30 7.92 27.18 -1.45
N LYS A 31 6.89 27.75 -2.08
CA LYS A 31 5.53 27.81 -1.53
C LYS A 31 4.88 26.42 -1.53
N LYS A 32 5.02 25.67 -2.63
CA LYS A 32 4.54 24.28 -2.73
C LYS A 32 5.28 23.32 -1.80
N HIS A 33 6.58 23.50 -1.61
CA HIS A 33 7.36 22.63 -0.72
C HIS A 33 7.01 22.84 0.76
N ASN A 34 6.65 24.06 1.15
CA ASN A 34 6.17 24.34 2.50
C ASN A 34 4.78 23.77 2.73
N GLU A 35 3.84 23.90 1.77
CA GLU A 35 2.51 23.28 1.86
C GLU A 35 2.61 21.75 1.96
N ILE A 36 3.46 21.10 1.16
CA ILE A 36 3.65 19.64 1.22
C ILE A 36 4.24 19.20 2.57
N LYS A 37 5.18 19.98 3.13
CA LYS A 37 5.80 19.69 4.43
C LYS A 37 4.82 19.88 5.59
N GLU A 38 3.97 20.90 5.53
CA GLU A 38 2.93 21.19 6.51
C GLU A 38 1.82 20.11 6.49
N ILE A 39 1.40 19.70 5.29
CA ILE A 39 0.45 18.60 5.09
C ILE A 39 1.04 17.28 5.63
N ALA A 40 2.31 16.97 5.34
CA ALA A 40 2.96 15.76 5.84
C ALA A 40 3.05 15.71 7.37
N ASN A 41 3.37 16.84 8.01
CA ASN A 41 3.47 16.93 9.47
C ASN A 41 2.10 16.78 10.17
N ASN A 42 1.05 17.44 9.66
CA ASN A 42 -0.31 17.34 10.20
C ASN A 42 -0.89 15.91 10.10
N ILE A 43 -0.44 15.12 9.12
CA ILE A 43 -0.85 13.72 8.95
C ILE A 43 -0.12 12.79 9.93
N GLN A 44 1.16 13.05 10.18
CA GLN A 44 1.98 12.25 11.09
C GLN A 44 1.43 12.32 12.53
N GLU A 45 0.89 13.47 12.94
CA GLU A 45 0.18 13.61 14.23
C GLU A 45 -1.12 12.79 14.27
N LYS A 46 -1.91 12.80 13.18
CA LYS A 46 -3.13 11.99 13.10
C LYS A 46 -2.87 10.48 13.16
N GLN A 47 -1.83 9.97 12.51
CA GLN A 47 -1.49 8.54 12.58
C GLN A 47 -1.05 8.09 13.98
N LYS A 48 -0.33 8.94 14.73
CA LYS A 48 -0.01 8.68 16.14
C LYS A 48 -1.25 8.53 17.02
N THR A 49 -2.33 9.27 16.72
CA THR A 49 -3.61 9.15 17.45
C THR A 49 -4.40 7.90 17.05
N LEU A 50 -4.34 7.47 15.79
CA LEU A 50 -5.07 6.29 15.31
C LEU A 50 -4.45 4.98 15.81
N SER A 51 -3.11 4.89 15.87
CA SER A 51 -2.39 3.71 16.35
C SER A 51 -2.57 3.44 17.86
N LYS A 52 -3.02 4.42 18.65
CA LYS A 52 -3.34 4.22 20.08
C LYS A 52 -4.70 3.56 20.30
N ASN A 53 -5.60 3.61 19.32
CA ASN A 53 -6.96 3.08 19.43
C ASN A 53 -7.12 1.65 18.88
N SER A 54 -6.08 1.08 18.29
CA SER A 54 -6.02 -0.29 17.80
C SER A 54 -5.29 -1.21 18.78
N LYS A 55 -5.85 -1.40 19.99
CA LYS A 55 -5.50 -2.57 20.82
C LYS A 55 -6.34 -3.76 20.32
N LYS A 56 -5.64 -4.77 19.79
CA LYS A 56 -6.19 -6.05 19.32
C LYS A 56 -7.03 -6.72 20.40
N GLN A 57 -8.25 -7.12 20.04
CA GLN A 57 -9.00 -8.18 20.72
C GLN A 57 -8.37 -9.52 20.35
N GLU A 58 -7.85 -10.21 21.36
CA GLU A 58 -7.43 -11.62 21.30
C GLU A 58 -8.68 -12.50 21.27
N TYR A 59 -8.79 -13.41 20.31
CA TYR A 59 -9.77 -14.48 20.34
C TYR A 59 -9.05 -15.77 20.72
N ASP A 60 -9.22 -16.16 21.98
CA ASP A 60 -8.81 -17.44 22.53
C ASP A 60 -9.72 -18.58 22.00
N ASN A 61 -9.06 -19.68 21.63
CA ASN A 61 -9.48 -21.08 21.67
C ASN A 61 -10.91 -21.48 21.25
N LEU A 62 -11.01 -22.21 20.12
CA LEU A 62 -11.94 -23.33 19.95
C LEU A 62 -11.30 -24.36 18.99
N ILE A 63 -10.43 -25.21 19.54
CA ILE A 63 -10.06 -26.49 18.92
C ILE A 63 -11.13 -27.49 19.34
N ILE A 64 -11.91 -28.00 18.39
CA ILE A 64 -12.75 -29.19 18.58
C ILE A 64 -12.07 -30.32 17.81
N PRO A 65 -11.69 -31.44 18.46
CA PRO A 65 -11.11 -32.58 17.77
C PRO A 65 -12.22 -33.37 17.06
N ILE A 66 -12.03 -33.65 15.78
CA ILE A 66 -12.88 -34.59 15.03
C ILE A 66 -12.20 -35.96 15.09
N SER A 67 -12.83 -36.90 15.81
CA SER A 67 -12.51 -38.33 15.74
C SER A 67 -13.26 -38.95 14.55
N PRO A 68 -12.68 -39.92 13.80
CA PRO A 68 -13.39 -40.61 12.74
C PRO A 68 -14.17 -41.80 13.31
N GLU A 69 -15.50 -41.79 13.21
CA GLU A 69 -16.34 -42.94 13.55
C GLU A 69 -16.79 -43.66 12.28
N ILE A 70 -16.51 -44.97 12.24
CA ILE A 70 -16.81 -45.92 11.18
C ILE A 70 -18.33 -46.18 11.14
N PRO A 71 -19.00 -46.29 9.98
CA PRO A 71 -20.40 -46.70 9.95
C PRO A 71 -20.52 -48.21 10.21
N LEU A 72 -21.12 -48.58 11.34
CA LEU A 72 -21.65 -49.92 11.58
C LEU A 72 -23.01 -50.06 10.89
N LEU A 73 -23.12 -51.08 10.04
CA LEU A 73 -24.33 -51.59 9.40
C LEU A 73 -25.44 -51.85 10.43
N PRO A 74 -26.73 -51.50 10.18
CA PRO A 74 -27.83 -52.09 10.91
C PRO A 74 -28.39 -53.32 10.19
N HIS A 75 -28.54 -54.37 10.98
CA HIS A 75 -29.20 -55.65 10.69
C HIS A 75 -30.71 -55.47 10.43
N ASN A 76 -31.25 -56.31 9.55
CA ASN A 76 -32.68 -56.46 9.27
C ASN A 76 -33.50 -56.73 10.54
N ASN A 77 -34.70 -56.12 10.62
CA ASN A 77 -35.93 -56.77 11.09
C ASN A 77 -37.13 -55.91 10.64
N GLY A 78 -38.14 -56.59 10.09
CA GLY A 78 -39.22 -55.99 9.32
C GLY A 78 -40.25 -55.19 10.12
N ALA A 79 -40.70 -54.10 9.52
CA ALA A 79 -42.05 -53.55 9.60
C ALA A 79 -42.21 -52.55 8.44
N ASP A 80 -43.18 -52.82 7.55
CA ASP A 80 -43.51 -51.97 6.41
C ASP A 80 -43.91 -50.57 6.87
N ILE A 81 -43.04 -49.59 6.58
CA ILE A 81 -43.38 -48.16 6.61
C ILE A 81 -43.17 -47.68 5.17
N PRO A 82 -44.18 -47.08 4.52
CA PRO A 82 -44.01 -46.62 3.15
C PRO A 82 -42.92 -45.54 3.13
N ASN A 83 -41.81 -45.87 2.47
CA ASN A 83 -40.81 -44.92 2.02
C ASN A 83 -41.51 -43.89 1.13
N ASN A 84 -41.98 -42.80 1.72
CA ASN A 84 -42.15 -41.56 1.00
C ASN A 84 -40.75 -41.04 0.70
N THR A 85 -40.15 -41.60 -0.35
CA THR A 85 -38.99 -41.03 -1.02
C THR A 85 -39.40 -39.62 -1.43
N LEU A 86 -39.02 -38.64 -0.62
CA LEU A 86 -39.05 -37.24 -1.00
C LEU A 86 -38.03 -37.14 -2.13
N ILE A 87 -38.51 -37.27 -3.36
CA ILE A 87 -37.72 -37.01 -4.55
C ILE A 87 -37.44 -35.51 -4.50
N GLU A 88 -36.36 -35.13 -3.82
CA GLU A 88 -35.73 -33.84 -4.06
C GLU A 88 -35.35 -33.84 -5.53
N ASN A 89 -36.19 -33.22 -6.35
CA ASN A 89 -35.84 -32.78 -7.68
C ASN A 89 -34.70 -31.74 -7.54
N ASN A 90 -33.49 -32.24 -7.32
CA ASN A 90 -32.24 -31.51 -7.42
C ASN A 90 -31.93 -31.29 -8.90
N GLN A 91 -32.83 -30.59 -9.60
CA GLN A 91 -32.42 -29.86 -10.79
C GLN A 91 -31.46 -28.79 -10.30
N LYS A 92 -30.17 -29.10 -10.35
CA LYS A 92 -29.08 -28.21 -10.00
C LYS A 92 -29.16 -27.02 -10.97
N LYS A 93 -29.93 -26.00 -10.59
CA LYS A 93 -30.15 -24.80 -11.40
C LYS A 93 -28.78 -24.25 -11.76
N GLU A 94 -28.45 -24.25 -13.04
CA GLU A 94 -27.22 -23.68 -13.54
C GLU A 94 -27.28 -22.18 -13.30
N ILE A 95 -26.33 -21.66 -12.50
CA ILE A 95 -26.24 -20.23 -12.20
C ILE A 95 -25.36 -19.60 -13.27
N LYS A 96 -25.92 -18.67 -14.04
CA LYS A 96 -25.21 -17.95 -15.09
C LYS A 96 -24.57 -16.68 -14.53
N LYS A 97 -23.70 -16.03 -15.33
CA LYS A 97 -23.02 -14.79 -14.90
C LYS A 97 -24.02 -13.66 -14.69
N GLU A 98 -25.09 -13.63 -15.46
CA GLU A 98 -26.15 -12.62 -15.42
C GLU A 98 -27.00 -12.74 -14.14
N ASP A 99 -27.01 -13.91 -13.50
CA ASP A 99 -27.72 -14.14 -12.23
C ASP A 99 -26.98 -13.56 -11.02
N LEU A 100 -25.71 -13.16 -11.16
CA LEU A 100 -24.83 -12.72 -10.08
C LEU A 100 -25.11 -11.26 -9.65
N ILE A 101 -26.38 -10.97 -9.34
CA ILE A 101 -26.85 -9.64 -8.96
C ILE A 101 -26.90 -9.53 -7.43
N PRO A 102 -26.21 -8.55 -6.81
CA PRO A 102 -26.34 -8.23 -5.39
C PRO A 102 -27.80 -7.91 -5.02
N TYR A 103 -28.31 -8.57 -3.99
CA TYR A 103 -29.72 -8.44 -3.57
C TYR A 103 -29.85 -8.08 -2.10
N THR A 104 -29.12 -8.78 -1.23
CA THR A 104 -29.18 -8.53 0.22
C THR A 104 -28.50 -7.20 0.57
N ASN A 105 -28.75 -6.69 1.78
CA ASN A 105 -28.09 -5.48 2.23
C ASN A 105 -26.57 -5.65 2.29
N GLU A 106 -26.09 -6.78 2.82
CA GLU A 106 -24.65 -7.05 2.88
C GLU A 106 -24.01 -7.20 1.50
N GLU A 107 -24.67 -7.87 0.54
CA GLU A 107 -24.18 -7.98 -0.85
C GLU A 107 -24.10 -6.61 -1.52
N LYS A 108 -25.13 -5.77 -1.33
CA LYS A 108 -25.17 -4.41 -1.89
C LYS A 108 -24.09 -3.52 -1.30
N GLU A 109 -23.85 -3.60 0.00
CA GLU A 109 -22.77 -2.83 0.64
C GLU A 109 -21.38 -3.27 0.15
N ALA A 110 -21.15 -4.58 0.02
CA ALA A 110 -19.92 -5.13 -0.53
C ALA A 110 -19.71 -4.68 -1.99
N ASP A 111 -20.73 -4.82 -2.83
CA ASP A 111 -20.71 -4.37 -4.24
C ASP A 111 -20.42 -2.86 -4.36
N GLN A 112 -21.09 -2.03 -3.57
CA GLN A 112 -20.82 -0.59 -3.55
C GLN A 112 -19.37 -0.27 -3.16
N THR A 113 -18.79 -1.04 -2.23
CA THR A 113 -17.41 -0.83 -1.78
C THR A 113 -16.42 -1.26 -2.87
N ILE A 114 -16.66 -2.41 -3.51
CA ILE A 114 -15.89 -2.89 -4.67
C ILE A 114 -15.93 -1.86 -5.81
N LYS A 115 -17.11 -1.32 -6.15
CA LYS A 115 -17.24 -0.28 -7.18
C LYS A 115 -16.46 0.99 -6.87
N ARG A 116 -16.34 1.38 -5.59
CA ARG A 116 -15.46 2.49 -5.19
C ARG A 116 -14.00 2.17 -5.45
N VAL A 117 -13.57 0.96 -5.12
CA VAL A 117 -12.21 0.47 -5.40
C VAL A 117 -11.95 0.46 -6.91
N GLU A 118 -12.88 -0.08 -7.72
CA GLU A 118 -12.81 -0.08 -9.19
C GLU A 118 -12.69 1.32 -9.78
N SER A 119 -13.49 2.26 -9.28
CA SER A 119 -13.42 3.66 -9.71
C SER A 119 -12.03 4.25 -9.45
N ILE A 120 -11.44 4.00 -8.28
CA ILE A 120 -10.08 4.44 -7.98
C ILE A 120 -9.10 3.78 -8.95
N ILE A 121 -9.10 2.45 -9.06
CA ILE A 121 -8.20 1.71 -9.96
C ILE A 121 -8.28 2.26 -11.39
N THR A 122 -9.48 2.48 -11.90
CA THR A 122 -9.73 3.00 -13.25
C THR A 122 -9.17 4.42 -13.40
N ASN A 123 -9.46 5.31 -12.45
CA ASN A 123 -8.98 6.70 -12.49
C ASN A 123 -7.45 6.81 -12.43
N TYR A 124 -6.77 5.82 -11.85
CA TYR A 124 -5.31 5.80 -11.71
C TYR A 124 -4.61 4.82 -12.67
N GLY A 125 -5.31 4.32 -13.69
CA GLY A 125 -4.71 3.50 -14.75
C GLY A 125 -4.35 2.06 -14.34
N GLY A 126 -4.94 1.56 -13.26
CA GLY A 126 -4.77 0.18 -12.81
C GLY A 126 -3.71 -0.02 -11.73
N PHE A 127 -3.73 -1.21 -11.11
CA PHE A 127 -2.67 -1.63 -10.17
C PHE A 127 -1.28 -1.64 -10.83
N SER A 128 -1.19 -1.97 -12.11
CA SER A 128 0.06 -1.95 -12.87
C SER A 128 0.67 -0.55 -12.91
N LYS A 129 -0.15 0.48 -13.15
CA LYS A 129 0.30 1.87 -13.17
C LYS A 129 0.73 2.35 -11.79
N LEU A 130 -0.04 2.03 -10.75
CA LEU A 130 0.31 2.33 -9.36
C LEU A 130 1.65 1.67 -8.95
N ALA A 131 1.88 0.43 -9.37
CA ALA A 131 3.13 -0.29 -9.14
C ALA A 131 4.31 0.30 -9.94
N GLU A 132 4.07 0.70 -11.19
CA GLU A 132 5.08 1.36 -12.03
C GLU A 132 5.56 2.68 -11.40
N ASP A 133 4.63 3.50 -10.92
CA ASP A 133 4.92 4.80 -10.32
C ASP A 133 5.85 4.68 -9.11
N ILE A 134 5.60 3.74 -8.20
CA ILE A 134 6.47 3.53 -7.04
C ILE A 134 7.81 2.90 -7.43
N ASN A 135 7.82 2.03 -8.45
CA ASN A 135 9.06 1.47 -9.01
C ASN A 135 9.95 2.56 -9.63
N ASN A 136 9.37 3.59 -10.25
CA ASN A 136 10.14 4.74 -10.74
C ASN A 136 10.81 5.51 -9.60
N ILE A 137 10.13 5.66 -8.45
CA ILE A 137 10.74 6.24 -7.25
C ILE A 137 11.85 5.33 -6.69
N LYS A 138 11.66 4.01 -6.71
CA LYS A 138 12.68 3.03 -6.32
C LYS A 138 13.94 3.11 -7.19
N LYS A 139 13.78 3.19 -8.52
CA LYS A 139 14.90 3.40 -9.46
C LYS A 139 15.64 4.71 -9.17
N ARG A 140 14.89 5.78 -8.91
CA ARG A 140 15.46 7.07 -8.52
C ARG A 140 16.26 6.96 -7.22
N TYR A 141 15.73 6.27 -6.20
CA TYR A 141 16.45 6.01 -4.95
C TYR A 141 17.79 5.29 -5.20
N VAL A 142 17.82 4.27 -6.06
CA VAL A 142 19.08 3.56 -6.39
C VAL A 142 20.11 4.52 -6.96
N SER A 143 19.71 5.40 -7.88
CA SER A 143 20.59 6.43 -8.44
C SER A 143 21.06 7.42 -7.36
N ILE A 144 20.16 7.91 -6.50
CA ILE A 144 20.49 8.81 -5.38
C ILE A 144 21.51 8.17 -4.45
N ASN A 145 21.30 6.91 -4.08
CA ASN A 145 22.17 6.20 -3.16
C ASN A 145 23.56 6.00 -3.77
N SER A 146 23.65 5.62 -5.05
CA SER A 146 24.94 5.53 -5.75
C SER A 146 25.66 6.88 -5.74
N ASP A 147 24.97 7.95 -6.13
CA ASP A 147 25.51 9.31 -6.15
C ASP A 147 26.00 9.77 -4.77
N PHE A 148 25.29 9.38 -3.72
CA PHE A 148 25.65 9.67 -2.33
C PHE A 148 26.93 8.95 -1.93
N GLN A 149 27.04 7.64 -2.22
CA GLN A 149 28.24 6.87 -1.92
C GLN A 149 29.47 7.43 -2.66
N ASP A 150 29.32 7.76 -3.94
CA ASP A 150 30.40 8.36 -4.74
C ASP A 150 30.90 9.68 -4.13
N VAL A 151 29.98 10.55 -3.67
CA VAL A 151 30.33 11.81 -3.00
C VAL A 151 31.01 11.56 -1.66
N ARG A 152 30.50 10.63 -0.87
CA ARG A 152 31.05 10.27 0.44
C ARG A 152 32.47 9.74 0.31
N GLU A 153 32.71 8.88 -0.67
CA GLU A 153 34.03 8.33 -0.97
C GLU A 153 35.01 9.43 -1.40
N LYS A 154 34.59 10.33 -2.30
CA LYS A 154 35.42 11.47 -2.72
C LYS A 154 35.81 12.36 -1.55
N ILE A 155 34.87 12.71 -0.67
CA ILE A 155 35.16 13.50 0.54
C ILE A 155 36.19 12.78 1.42
N TYR A 156 36.03 11.48 1.62
CA TYR A 156 36.94 10.68 2.44
C TYR A 156 38.37 10.65 1.86
N ASN A 157 38.49 10.40 0.55
CA ASN A 157 39.77 10.36 -0.15
C ASN A 157 40.49 11.71 -0.12
N GLU A 158 39.74 12.80 -0.34
CA GLU A 158 40.28 14.16 -0.31
C GLU A 158 40.74 14.54 1.10
N LEU A 159 39.93 14.26 2.13
CA LEU A 159 40.32 14.46 3.52
C LEU A 159 41.58 13.69 3.89
N THR A 160 41.68 12.43 3.46
CA THR A 160 42.85 11.57 3.72
C THR A 160 44.11 12.15 3.09
N THR A 161 44.00 12.67 1.86
CA THR A 161 45.11 13.30 1.14
C THR A 161 45.54 14.61 1.80
N LEU A 162 44.59 15.51 2.07
CA LEU A 162 44.87 16.83 2.64
C LEU A 162 45.50 16.76 4.04
N LYS A 163 45.10 15.75 4.85
CA LYS A 163 45.65 15.52 6.19
C LYS A 163 47.15 15.21 6.21
N LYS A 164 47.75 14.73 5.10
CA LYS A 164 49.21 14.53 4.99
C LYS A 164 49.99 15.84 5.17
N ASN A 165 49.42 16.96 4.70
CA ASN A 165 49.99 18.30 4.81
C ASN A 165 49.04 19.23 5.59
N TYR A 166 48.70 18.84 6.81
CA TYR A 166 47.66 19.47 7.62
C TYR A 166 47.83 20.99 7.79
N SER A 167 49.06 21.45 8.07
CA SER A 167 49.35 22.87 8.35
C SER A 167 48.96 23.78 7.18
N ILE A 168 49.19 23.32 5.95
CA ILE A 168 48.88 24.04 4.71
C ILE A 168 47.37 23.93 4.40
N ASN A 169 46.78 22.76 4.64
CA ASN A 169 45.43 22.45 4.18
C ASN A 169 44.32 22.68 5.22
N LYS A 170 44.62 23.32 6.35
CA LYS A 170 43.72 23.46 7.50
C LYS A 170 42.31 23.95 7.12
N THR A 171 42.20 24.96 6.26
CA THR A 171 40.91 25.52 5.83
C THR A 171 40.10 24.51 5.00
N LYS A 172 40.71 23.91 3.97
CA LYS A 172 40.07 22.88 3.12
C LYS A 172 39.59 21.68 3.94
N ILE A 173 40.41 21.25 4.92
CA ILE A 173 40.05 20.16 5.84
C ILE A 173 38.82 20.52 6.68
N LYS A 174 38.74 21.76 7.19
CA LYS A 174 37.58 22.23 7.96
C LYS A 174 36.30 22.22 7.10
N GLU A 175 36.37 22.76 5.88
CA GLU A 175 35.24 22.80 4.94
C GLU A 175 34.74 21.39 4.59
N LEU A 176 35.65 20.46 4.27
CA LEU A 176 35.28 19.07 3.97
C LEU A 176 34.72 18.33 5.18
N THR A 177 35.24 18.59 6.39
CA THR A 177 34.71 18.00 7.62
C THR A 177 33.28 18.49 7.88
N GLN A 178 33.01 19.78 7.63
CA GLN A 178 31.67 20.32 7.74
C GLN A 178 30.73 19.73 6.68
N LEU A 179 31.21 19.59 5.43
CA LEU A 179 30.45 18.94 4.37
C LEU A 179 30.11 17.48 4.71
N GLN A 180 31.09 16.73 5.23
CA GLN A 180 30.89 15.34 5.68
C GLN A 180 29.84 15.25 6.79
N ASN A 181 29.85 16.18 7.76
CA ASN A 181 28.85 16.22 8.82
C ASN A 181 27.45 16.55 8.29
N ASN A 182 27.34 17.46 7.31
CA ASN A 182 26.07 17.79 6.67
C ASN A 182 25.50 16.62 5.83
N LEU A 183 26.35 15.67 5.43
CA LEU A 183 25.99 14.48 4.67
C LEU A 183 25.75 13.24 5.55
N LYS A 184 25.62 13.39 6.87
CA LYS A 184 25.21 12.29 7.77
C LYS A 184 23.72 12.00 7.60
N ILE A 185 23.35 11.46 6.45
CA ILE A 185 21.96 11.20 6.03
C ILE A 185 21.64 9.71 5.87
N ASP A 186 22.48 8.83 6.45
CA ASP A 186 22.34 7.37 6.32
C ASP A 186 20.95 6.89 6.79
N LEU A 187 20.47 7.41 7.94
CA LEU A 187 19.16 7.09 8.49
C LEU A 187 18.01 7.61 7.61
N GLU A 188 18.18 8.77 6.98
CA GLU A 188 17.20 9.34 6.04
C GLU A 188 17.09 8.52 4.77
N LEU A 189 18.20 7.99 4.25
CA LEU A 189 18.22 7.07 3.11
C LEU A 189 17.55 5.74 3.46
N GLU A 190 17.85 5.18 4.63
CA GLU A 190 17.20 3.96 5.14
C GLU A 190 15.68 4.16 5.29
N ALA A 191 15.27 5.27 5.91
CA ALA A 191 13.87 5.61 6.07
C ALA A 191 13.16 5.82 4.71
N LEU A 192 13.87 6.35 3.71
CA LEU A 192 13.35 6.53 2.35
C LEU A 192 13.09 5.18 1.68
N ILE A 193 14.07 4.27 1.65
CA ILE A 193 13.88 2.95 1.03
C ILE A 193 12.82 2.12 1.75
N ASN A 194 12.74 2.20 3.08
CA ASN A 194 11.69 1.53 3.84
C ASN A 194 10.29 2.03 3.47
N LYS A 195 10.10 3.35 3.31
CA LYS A 195 8.82 3.92 2.83
C LYS A 195 8.47 3.42 1.43
N ILE A 196 9.44 3.37 0.52
CA ILE A 196 9.24 2.87 -0.84
C ILE A 196 8.82 1.40 -0.81
N ASN A 197 9.54 0.56 -0.06
CA ASN A 197 9.25 -0.87 0.06
C ASN A 197 7.85 -1.14 0.62
N ILE A 198 7.45 -0.43 1.69
CA ILE A 198 6.10 -0.57 2.25
C ILE A 198 5.05 -0.13 1.22
N ALA A 199 5.26 0.98 0.52
CA ALA A 199 4.32 1.46 -0.49
C ALA A 199 4.16 0.46 -1.66
N THR A 200 5.24 -0.24 -2.04
CA THR A 200 5.21 -1.33 -3.03
C THR A 200 4.37 -2.50 -2.51
N GLN A 201 4.66 -2.99 -1.31
CA GLN A 201 3.93 -4.11 -0.70
C GLN A 201 2.45 -3.81 -0.51
N GLU A 202 2.09 -2.56 -0.19
CA GLU A 202 0.71 -2.13 -0.03
C GLU A 202 -0.10 -2.25 -1.32
N ILE A 203 0.48 -1.91 -2.48
CA ILE A 203 -0.18 -2.06 -3.79
C ILE A 203 -0.29 -3.52 -4.22
N GLU A 204 0.77 -4.29 -4.03
CA GLU A 204 0.75 -5.73 -4.32
C GLU A 204 -0.32 -6.44 -3.48
N SER A 205 -0.35 -6.14 -2.18
CA SER A 205 -1.36 -6.68 -1.27
C SER A 205 -2.77 -6.21 -1.66
N ALA A 206 -2.93 -4.94 -2.02
CA ALA A 206 -4.22 -4.39 -2.45
C ALA A 206 -4.78 -5.12 -3.67
N ALA A 207 -3.93 -5.48 -4.64
CA ALA A 207 -4.36 -6.26 -5.80
C ALA A 207 -4.90 -7.64 -5.38
N VAL A 208 -4.21 -8.33 -4.47
CA VAL A 208 -4.64 -9.64 -3.96
C VAL A 208 -5.96 -9.53 -3.19
N PHE A 209 -6.09 -8.55 -2.28
CA PHE A 209 -7.32 -8.36 -1.51
C PHE A 209 -8.50 -7.94 -2.37
N PHE A 210 -8.26 -7.18 -3.44
CA PHE A 210 -9.31 -6.79 -4.37
C PHE A 210 -9.90 -8.00 -5.10
N ASN A 211 -9.04 -8.90 -5.59
CA ASN A 211 -9.50 -10.15 -6.21
C ASN A 211 -10.30 -11.00 -5.22
N LYS A 212 -9.81 -11.15 -3.98
CA LYS A 212 -10.52 -11.87 -2.91
C LYS A 212 -11.88 -11.26 -2.61
N ALA A 213 -11.99 -9.93 -2.57
CA ALA A 213 -13.25 -9.25 -2.34
C ALA A 213 -14.27 -9.59 -3.43
N GLN A 214 -13.86 -9.55 -4.70
CA GLN A 214 -14.73 -9.90 -5.84
C GLN A 214 -15.15 -11.38 -5.79
N GLU A 215 -14.22 -12.29 -5.48
CA GLU A 215 -14.50 -13.72 -5.34
C GLU A 215 -15.46 -14.02 -4.19
N SER A 216 -15.21 -13.44 -3.01
CA SER A 216 -16.06 -13.60 -1.82
C SER A 216 -17.50 -13.12 -2.08
N LEU A 217 -17.69 -11.99 -2.78
CA LEU A 217 -19.03 -11.50 -3.14
C LEU A 217 -19.71 -12.46 -4.13
N LYS A 218 -18.99 -12.90 -5.16
CA LYS A 218 -19.49 -13.85 -6.14
C LYS A 218 -19.94 -15.15 -5.47
N GLU A 219 -19.14 -15.69 -4.56
CA GLU A 219 -19.46 -16.92 -3.83
C GLU A 219 -20.68 -16.74 -2.93
N SER A 220 -20.77 -15.61 -2.21
CA SER A 220 -21.95 -15.26 -1.41
C SER A 220 -23.23 -15.33 -2.23
N ILE A 221 -23.25 -14.65 -3.38
CA ILE A 221 -24.42 -14.60 -4.26
C ILE A 221 -24.78 -16.01 -4.77
N ILE A 222 -23.79 -16.80 -5.19
CA ILE A 222 -24.00 -18.19 -5.62
C ILE A 222 -24.62 -19.03 -4.50
N LYS A 223 -24.12 -18.92 -3.26
CA LYS A 223 -24.69 -19.65 -2.11
C LYS A 223 -26.13 -19.25 -1.83
N ARG A 224 -26.45 -17.95 -1.87
CA ARG A 224 -27.83 -17.47 -1.73
C ARG A 224 -28.75 -18.01 -2.83
N LEU A 225 -28.31 -17.96 -4.09
CA LEU A 225 -29.09 -18.43 -5.24
C LEU A 225 -29.37 -19.95 -5.14
N LYS A 226 -28.36 -20.74 -4.75
CA LYS A 226 -28.53 -22.19 -4.49
C LYS A 226 -29.53 -22.46 -3.36
N ASN A 227 -29.57 -21.61 -2.35
CA ASN A 227 -30.50 -21.72 -1.22
C ASN A 227 -31.88 -21.11 -1.50
N LYS A 228 -32.38 -21.18 -2.74
CA LYS A 228 -33.69 -20.64 -3.15
C LYS A 228 -33.88 -19.17 -2.74
N ASN A 229 -32.83 -18.36 -2.87
CA ASN A 229 -32.77 -16.95 -2.44
C ASN A 229 -32.87 -16.68 -0.93
N ARG A 230 -32.89 -17.72 -0.07
CA ARG A 230 -32.81 -17.53 1.38
C ARG A 230 -31.37 -17.26 1.79
N VAL A 231 -31.16 -16.20 2.55
CA VAL A 231 -29.83 -15.84 3.05
C VAL A 231 -29.40 -16.87 4.08
N SER A 232 -28.39 -17.67 3.75
CA SER A 232 -27.72 -18.52 4.74
C SER A 232 -26.72 -17.69 5.55
N TYR A 233 -26.42 -18.16 6.76
CA TYR A 233 -25.38 -17.56 7.59
C TYR A 233 -24.05 -17.46 6.83
N GLU A 234 -23.66 -18.53 6.12
CA GLU A 234 -22.44 -18.57 5.31
C GLU A 234 -22.43 -17.52 4.20
N ALA A 235 -23.53 -17.34 3.47
CA ALA A 235 -23.62 -16.31 2.43
C ALA A 235 -23.46 -14.91 3.02
N SER A 236 -24.13 -14.62 4.14
CA SER A 236 -23.98 -13.33 4.83
C SER A 236 -22.52 -13.09 5.29
N GLN A 237 -21.85 -14.13 5.83
CA GLN A 237 -20.44 -14.03 6.23
C GLN A 237 -19.51 -13.75 5.05
N LEU A 238 -19.74 -14.37 3.90
CA LEU A 238 -18.94 -14.11 2.68
C LEU A 238 -19.15 -12.69 2.15
N SER A 239 -20.38 -12.17 2.18
CA SER A 239 -20.63 -10.76 1.83
C SER A 239 -19.91 -9.79 2.77
N ARG A 240 -19.95 -10.03 4.08
CA ARG A 240 -19.24 -9.21 5.07
C ARG A 240 -17.73 -9.26 4.86
N LYS A 241 -17.19 -10.45 4.63
CA LYS A 241 -15.77 -10.65 4.31
C LYS A 241 -15.38 -9.88 3.05
N SER A 242 -16.16 -9.96 1.98
CA SER A 242 -15.94 -9.21 0.75
C SER A 242 -15.85 -7.71 1.00
N LYS A 243 -16.79 -7.16 1.77
CA LYS A 243 -16.78 -5.74 2.16
C LYS A 243 -15.49 -5.38 2.93
N ILE A 244 -15.12 -6.17 3.94
CA ILE A 244 -13.91 -5.93 4.75
C ILE A 244 -12.66 -5.95 3.86
N GLU A 245 -12.54 -6.94 2.97
CA GLU A 245 -11.42 -7.04 2.03
C GLU A 245 -11.35 -5.82 1.10
N ALA A 246 -12.48 -5.33 0.61
CA ALA A 246 -12.54 -4.12 -0.22
C ALA A 246 -12.22 -2.84 0.57
N GLU A 247 -12.65 -2.73 1.84
CA GLU A 247 -12.29 -1.62 2.74
C GLU A 247 -10.78 -1.61 3.04
N ASP A 248 -10.18 -2.79 3.22
CA ASP A 248 -8.73 -2.94 3.39
C ASP A 248 -7.95 -2.46 2.16
N VAL A 249 -8.46 -2.70 0.95
CA VAL A 249 -7.88 -2.15 -0.29
C VAL A 249 -7.88 -0.61 -0.26
N LEU A 250 -8.99 0.01 0.14
CA LEU A 250 -9.07 1.47 0.25
C LEU A 250 -8.06 2.04 1.25
N ASN A 251 -7.91 1.40 2.41
CA ASN A 251 -6.93 1.79 3.42
C ASN A 251 -5.49 1.66 2.88
N LYS A 252 -5.20 0.61 2.10
CA LYS A 252 -3.90 0.43 1.45
C LYS A 252 -3.63 1.49 0.39
N PHE A 253 -4.63 1.91 -0.39
CA PHE A 253 -4.47 3.01 -1.35
C PHE A 253 -4.15 4.34 -0.66
N GLU A 254 -4.81 4.66 0.46
CA GLU A 254 -4.51 5.87 1.24
C GLU A 254 -3.05 5.86 1.70
N SER A 255 -2.66 4.74 2.32
CA SER A 255 -1.34 4.54 2.89
C SER A 255 -0.24 4.58 1.83
N HIS A 256 -0.47 3.91 0.69
CA HIS A 256 0.43 3.92 -0.45
C HIS A 256 0.62 5.34 -0.99
N GLY A 257 -0.47 6.07 -1.24
CA GLY A 257 -0.43 7.42 -1.79
C GLY A 257 0.39 8.36 -0.89
N TYR A 258 0.18 8.29 0.42
CA TYR A 258 0.95 9.06 1.38
C TYR A 258 2.45 8.75 1.31
N LYS A 259 2.82 7.46 1.35
CA LYS A 259 4.22 7.05 1.32
C LYS A 259 4.90 7.39 -0.01
N LYS A 260 4.20 7.26 -1.13
CA LYS A 260 4.67 7.67 -2.46
C LYS A 260 5.06 9.15 -2.48
N VAL A 261 4.15 10.03 -2.05
CA VAL A 261 4.39 11.48 -2.01
C VAL A 261 5.53 11.84 -1.06
N ALA A 262 5.55 11.25 0.14
CA ALA A 262 6.61 11.48 1.13
C ALA A 262 7.99 11.02 0.62
N ALA A 263 8.06 9.84 -0.02
CA ALA A 263 9.28 9.34 -0.63
C ALA A 263 9.78 10.28 -1.73
N MET A 264 8.89 10.72 -2.62
CA MET A 264 9.25 11.64 -3.70
C MET A 264 9.78 12.98 -3.19
N ALA A 265 9.15 13.57 -2.18
CA ALA A 265 9.61 14.81 -1.57
C ALA A 265 11.01 14.64 -0.95
N LYS A 266 11.21 13.56 -0.19
CA LYS A 266 12.51 13.30 0.46
C LYS A 266 13.62 12.99 -0.56
N SER A 267 13.31 12.28 -1.64
CA SER A 267 14.26 12.06 -2.75
C SER A 267 14.79 13.38 -3.31
N LYS A 268 13.90 14.37 -3.58
CA LYS A 268 14.31 15.69 -4.08
C LYS A 268 15.20 16.45 -3.09
N GLU A 269 14.88 16.38 -1.81
CA GLU A 269 15.69 17.01 -0.75
C GLU A 269 17.11 16.45 -0.74
N ILE A 270 17.24 15.12 -0.77
CA ILE A 270 18.53 14.43 -0.74
C ILE A 270 19.35 14.72 -2.00
N GLU A 271 18.73 14.70 -3.19
CA GLU A 271 19.42 15.06 -4.43
C GLU A 271 20.00 16.48 -4.39
N LYS A 272 19.27 17.43 -3.81
CA LYS A 272 19.76 18.80 -3.64
C LYS A 272 20.98 18.84 -2.71
N LEU A 273 20.95 18.10 -1.61
CA LEU A 273 22.09 17.98 -0.69
C LEU A 273 23.32 17.40 -1.41
N ILE A 274 23.14 16.31 -2.17
CA ILE A 274 24.20 15.68 -2.96
C ILE A 274 24.76 16.66 -4.02
N LYS A 275 23.89 17.37 -4.76
CA LYS A 275 24.32 18.34 -5.77
C LYS A 275 25.15 19.47 -5.17
N ASN A 276 24.73 19.97 -4.00
CA ASN A 276 25.51 20.98 -3.27
C ASN A 276 26.88 20.43 -2.87
N ALA A 277 26.94 19.20 -2.38
CA ALA A 277 28.20 18.55 -2.03
C ALA A 277 29.14 18.36 -3.24
N LYS A 278 28.62 17.91 -4.39
CA LYS A 278 29.37 17.82 -5.65
C LYS A 278 29.95 19.18 -6.05
N THR A 279 29.21 20.26 -5.85
CA THR A 279 29.65 21.63 -6.15
C THR A 279 30.79 22.06 -5.23
N VAL A 280 30.67 21.84 -3.92
CA VAL A 280 31.73 22.16 -2.94
C VAL A 280 33.01 21.38 -3.26
N LEU A 281 32.90 20.08 -3.53
CA LEU A 281 34.04 19.25 -3.93
C LEU A 281 34.76 19.77 -5.17
N THR A 282 33.99 20.20 -6.18
CA THR A 282 34.56 20.73 -7.43
C THR A 282 35.30 22.05 -7.22
N ASN A 283 34.80 22.90 -6.32
CA ASN A 283 35.42 24.18 -6.01
C ASN A 283 36.69 24.04 -5.15
N LEU A 284 36.79 22.99 -4.33
CA LEU A 284 37.98 22.70 -3.52
C LEU A 284 39.20 22.28 -4.36
N ASN A 285 38.94 21.72 -5.54
CA ASN A 285 39.94 21.21 -6.49
C ASN A 285 40.36 22.25 -7.55
N LYS A 286 39.77 23.45 -7.50
CA LYS A 286 40.24 24.63 -8.25
C LYS A 286 41.26 25.41 -7.41
#